data_AF-A0A1C3NEB9-F1
#
_entry.id   AF-A0A1C3NEB9-F1
#
_cell.length_a   1.000
_cell.length_b   1.000
_cell.length_c   1.000
_cell.angle_alpha   90.00
_cell.angle_beta   90.00
_cell.angle_gamma   90.00
#
_symmetry.space_group_name_H-M   'P 1'
#
loop_
_entity.id
_entity.type
_entity.pdbx_description
1 polymer ?
#
loop_
_entity_poly.entity_id
_entity_poly.type
_entity_poly.pdbx_seq_one_letter_code
_entity_poly.pdbx_strand_id
1 'polypeptide(L)'
;MRETARGWTAVWLVVLVLAQAAAFLLVWRVAVHTGLGQWVDTVALTGNRIGQDRIDEPVDRVLNAMSVVSLVVATAVIGFIALMRGRIALAITATLLIAGANVTTQLLKHGLARPDLGIDLERVYAGNSLPSGHTTVAGSVAVALVLVLPAKVRVVGAFVGAGYAAVAGVATLSAGWHRPSDAVAAFLVVGIWAALAGLVLLVTQRERAKISSADAHRVAAAVLGVAGVLALGVCALALNWLVDLRGTDPQELGRRALFAGYAGSAAGIAGTMGVVMALVLAVVHRLVPRHQG
;
A
#
# COMPACT_ATOMS: atom_id res chain seq x y z
N MET A 1 -31.06 -16.87 1.50
CA MET A 1 -29.63 -17.18 1.18
C MET A 1 -28.84 -16.05 0.51
N ARG A 2 -29.44 -15.16 -0.32
CA ARG A 2 -28.69 -14.05 -0.96
C ARG A 2 -28.41 -12.86 -0.03
N GLU A 3 -29.34 -12.51 0.85
CA GLU A 3 -29.16 -11.43 1.83
C GLU A 3 -28.01 -11.74 2.81
N THR A 4 -27.92 -12.98 3.27
CA THR A 4 -26.86 -13.42 4.19
C THR A 4 -25.47 -13.32 3.54
N ALA A 5 -25.32 -13.63 2.24
CA ALA A 5 -24.04 -13.52 1.54
C ALA A 5 -23.57 -12.07 1.34
N ARG A 6 -24.51 -11.12 1.14
CA ARG A 6 -24.20 -9.68 1.10
C ARG A 6 -23.83 -9.18 2.50
N GLY A 7 -24.59 -9.55 3.53
CA GLY A 7 -24.31 -9.22 4.93
C GLY A 7 -22.91 -9.67 5.37
N TRP A 8 -22.56 -10.93 5.12
CA TRP A 8 -21.21 -11.44 5.42
C TRP A 8 -20.10 -10.70 4.68
N THR A 9 -20.33 -10.29 3.43
CA THR A 9 -19.35 -9.52 2.66
C THR A 9 -19.17 -8.11 3.23
N ALA A 10 -20.26 -7.47 3.68
CA ALA A 10 -20.20 -6.17 4.36
C ALA A 10 -19.44 -6.28 5.70
N VAL A 11 -19.75 -7.28 6.53
CA VAL A 11 -19.04 -7.55 7.78
C VAL A 11 -17.55 -7.74 7.51
N TRP A 12 -17.19 -8.54 6.51
CA TRP A 12 -15.78 -8.73 6.14
C TRP A 12 -15.09 -7.43 5.74
N LEU A 13 -15.73 -6.59 4.93
CA LEU A 13 -15.15 -5.29 4.54
C LEU A 13 -14.96 -4.36 5.74
N VAL A 14 -15.91 -4.33 6.69
CA VAL A 14 -15.76 -3.57 7.94
C VAL A 14 -14.59 -4.09 8.75
N VAL A 15 -14.46 -5.41 8.90
CA VAL A 15 -13.30 -6.03 9.57
C VAL A 15 -11.99 -5.64 8.88
N LEU A 16 -11.95 -5.61 7.55
CA LEU A 16 -10.76 -5.18 6.80
C LEU A 16 -10.43 -3.70 7.05
N VAL A 17 -11.42 -2.81 7.07
CA VAL A 17 -11.21 -1.39 7.43
C VAL A 17 -10.59 -1.30 8.82
N LEU A 18 -11.17 -1.97 9.81
CA LEU A 18 -10.70 -1.92 11.19
C LEU A 18 -9.31 -2.54 11.35
N ALA A 19 -9.03 -3.67 10.70
CA ALA A 19 -7.73 -4.33 10.76
C ALA A 19 -6.63 -3.47 10.13
N GLN A 20 -6.90 -2.85 8.97
CA GLN A 20 -5.94 -1.97 8.30
C GLN A 20 -5.71 -0.67 9.09
N ALA A 21 -6.76 -0.11 9.70
CA ALA A 21 -6.64 1.04 10.58
C ALA A 21 -5.86 0.71 11.85
N ALA A 22 -6.11 -0.43 12.49
CA ALA A 22 -5.35 -0.89 13.64
C ALA A 22 -3.88 -1.14 13.29
N ALA A 23 -3.59 -1.77 12.15
CA ALA A 23 -2.23 -1.95 11.65
C ALA A 23 -1.54 -0.61 11.39
N PHE A 24 -2.26 0.37 10.80
CA PHE A 24 -1.74 1.72 10.58
C PHE A 24 -1.38 2.40 11.90
N LEU A 25 -2.28 2.36 12.89
CA LEU A 25 -2.05 2.94 14.21
C LEU A 25 -0.87 2.28 14.92
N LEU A 26 -0.72 0.96 14.77
CA LEU A 26 0.43 0.23 15.30
C LEU A 26 1.73 0.69 14.65
N VAL A 27 1.78 0.78 13.31
CA VAL A 27 2.95 1.28 12.57
C VAL A 27 3.28 2.71 13.01
N TRP A 28 2.29 3.60 13.05
CA TRP A 28 2.47 4.97 13.50
C TRP A 28 3.00 5.03 14.94
N ARG A 29 2.41 4.27 15.86
CA ARG A 29 2.82 4.28 17.27
C ARG A 29 4.24 3.75 17.44
N VAL A 30 4.58 2.64 16.79
CA VAL A 30 5.89 2.00 16.94
C VAL A 30 6.96 2.78 16.17
N ALA A 31 6.77 3.03 14.89
CA ALA A 31 7.78 3.68 14.04
C ALA A 31 8.03 5.15 14.40
N VAL A 32 6.98 5.88 14.81
CA VAL A 32 7.11 7.33 15.07
C VAL A 32 7.40 7.63 16.53
N HIS A 33 6.87 6.87 17.49
CA HIS A 33 6.93 7.24 18.91
C HIS A 33 7.83 6.34 19.78
N THR A 34 8.55 5.39 19.19
CA THR A 34 9.51 4.58 19.93
C THR A 34 10.91 4.76 19.38
N GLY A 35 11.91 4.75 20.26
CA GLY A 35 13.31 4.84 19.85
C GLY A 35 13.70 3.70 18.93
N LEU A 36 13.28 2.46 19.25
CA LEU A 36 13.56 1.31 18.41
C LEU A 36 12.96 1.45 17.00
N GLY A 37 11.72 1.92 16.88
CA GLY A 37 11.07 2.11 15.59
C GLY A 37 11.76 3.17 14.73
N GLN A 38 12.10 4.33 15.32
CA GLN A 38 12.84 5.36 14.61
C GLN A 38 14.25 4.87 14.22
N TRP A 39 14.91 4.12 15.10
CA TRP A 39 16.24 3.56 14.83
C TRP A 39 16.19 2.58 13.66
N VAL A 40 15.24 1.65 13.62
CA VAL A 40 15.05 0.71 12.50
C VAL A 40 14.81 1.46 11.18
N ASP A 41 13.92 2.46 11.18
CA ASP A 41 13.67 3.28 9.99
C ASP A 41 14.94 3.98 9.50
N THR A 42 15.75 4.50 10.43
CA THR A 42 17.03 5.14 10.13
C THR A 42 18.06 4.14 9.61
N VAL A 43 18.18 2.94 10.17
CA VAL A 43 19.08 1.88 9.67
C VAL A 43 18.76 1.54 8.21
N ALA A 44 17.48 1.39 7.88
CA ALA A 44 17.06 1.11 6.51
C ALA A 44 17.34 2.27 5.56
N LEU A 45 17.14 3.51 6.02
CA LEU A 45 17.49 4.72 5.27
C LEU A 45 19.00 4.81 5.06
N THR A 46 19.83 4.67 6.09
CA THR A 46 21.30 4.68 5.95
C THR A 46 21.79 3.57 5.02
N GLY A 47 21.11 2.43 5.03
CA GLY A 47 21.39 1.32 4.11
C GLY A 47 21.09 1.62 2.64
N ASN A 48 20.32 2.66 2.31
CA ASN A 48 20.05 3.04 0.92
C ASN A 48 21.32 3.46 0.16
N ARG A 49 22.34 3.98 0.87
CA ARG A 49 23.64 4.38 0.34
C ARG A 49 24.38 3.20 -0.30
N ILE A 50 24.00 1.98 0.06
CA ILE A 50 24.56 0.74 -0.52
C ILE A 50 23.99 0.54 -1.94
N GLY A 51 24.68 1.11 -2.93
CA GLY A 51 24.36 0.96 -4.35
C GLY A 51 23.50 2.07 -4.94
N GLN A 52 23.29 3.16 -4.18
CA GLN A 52 22.55 4.37 -4.58
C GLN A 52 23.02 4.92 -5.95
N ASP A 53 24.34 5.07 -6.14
CA ASP A 53 24.94 5.58 -7.38
C ASP A 53 24.56 4.81 -8.66
N ARG A 54 24.07 3.57 -8.53
CA ARG A 54 23.66 2.74 -9.68
C ARG A 54 22.14 2.76 -9.94
N ILE A 55 21.35 3.25 -9.00
CA ILE A 55 19.88 3.18 -9.04
C ILE A 55 19.19 4.55 -9.02
N ASP A 56 19.94 5.64 -8.83
CA ASP A 56 19.40 7.01 -8.76
C ASP A 56 18.58 7.39 -10.00
N GLU A 57 19.13 7.22 -11.21
CA GLU A 57 18.42 7.62 -12.45
C GLU A 57 17.12 6.83 -12.69
N PRO A 58 17.08 5.47 -12.55
CA PRO A 58 15.81 4.73 -12.58
C PRO A 58 14.81 5.15 -11.50
N VAL A 59 15.27 5.39 -10.27
CA VAL A 59 14.43 5.75 -9.12
C VAL A 59 13.79 7.12 -9.35
N ASP A 60 14.57 8.11 -9.76
CA ASP A 60 14.09 9.46 -10.07
C ASP A 60 13.08 9.44 -11.22
N ARG A 61 13.30 8.62 -12.24
CA ARG A 61 12.35 8.47 -13.36
C ARG A 61 11.00 7.92 -12.89
N VAL A 62 10.99 6.91 -12.02
CA VAL A 62 9.76 6.33 -11.46
C VAL A 62 9.02 7.35 -10.60
N LEU A 63 9.74 8.13 -9.79
CA LEU A 63 9.16 9.08 -8.85
C LEU A 63 8.63 10.34 -9.57
N ASN A 64 9.39 10.89 -10.52
CA ASN A 64 8.95 12.03 -11.33
C ASN A 64 7.72 11.69 -12.19
N ALA A 65 7.54 10.42 -12.57
CA ALA A 65 6.35 9.96 -13.26
C ALA A 65 5.07 10.08 -12.39
N MET A 66 5.17 10.23 -11.07
CA MET A 66 4.03 10.35 -10.14
C MET A 66 3.68 11.81 -9.81
N SER A 67 3.70 12.67 -10.82
CA SER A 67 3.24 14.05 -10.69
C SER A 67 1.73 14.14 -10.44
N VAL A 68 1.26 15.29 -9.95
CA VAL A 68 -0.18 15.60 -9.83
C VAL A 68 -0.87 15.44 -11.19
N VAL A 69 -0.21 15.82 -12.28
CA VAL A 69 -0.72 15.66 -13.64
C VAL A 69 -0.92 14.18 -13.97
N SER A 70 0.06 13.33 -13.68
CA SER A 70 -0.04 11.87 -13.89
C SER A 70 -1.15 11.25 -13.07
N LEU A 71 -1.36 11.69 -11.83
CA LEU A 71 -2.46 11.24 -10.98
C LEU A 71 -3.82 11.61 -11.58
N VAL A 72 -3.97 12.85 -12.07
CA VAL A 72 -5.20 13.32 -12.74
C VAL A 72 -5.45 12.50 -14.00
N VAL A 73 -4.44 12.28 -14.83
CA VAL A 73 -4.55 11.47 -16.06
C VAL A 73 -4.92 10.02 -15.72
N ALA A 74 -4.25 9.40 -14.75
CA ALA A 74 -4.57 8.03 -14.33
C ALA A 74 -6.00 7.91 -13.78
N THR A 75 -6.45 8.88 -12.98
CA THR A 75 -7.81 8.95 -12.46
C THR A 75 -8.83 9.09 -13.59
N ALA A 76 -8.55 9.96 -14.58
CA ALA A 76 -9.39 10.14 -15.75
C ALA A 76 -9.49 8.86 -16.59
N VAL A 77 -8.37 8.17 -16.83
CA VAL A 77 -8.33 6.89 -17.56
C VAL A 77 -9.13 5.82 -16.83
N ILE A 78 -8.95 5.68 -15.50
CA ILE A 78 -9.69 4.72 -14.68
C ILE A 78 -11.19 5.01 -14.70
N GLY A 79 -11.58 6.29 -14.55
CA GLY A 79 -12.96 6.74 -14.66
C GLY A 79 -13.54 6.42 -16.05
N PHE A 80 -12.79 6.73 -17.12
CA PHE A 80 -13.17 6.44 -18.49
C PHE A 80 -13.38 4.94 -18.74
N ILE A 81 -12.47 4.08 -18.28
CA ILE A 81 -12.61 2.61 -18.37
C ILE A 81 -13.91 2.16 -17.67
N ALA A 82 -14.22 2.69 -16.49
CA ALA A 82 -15.44 2.36 -15.78
C ALA A 82 -16.71 2.85 -16.50
N LEU A 83 -16.69 4.06 -17.07
CA LEU A 83 -17.79 4.65 -17.83
C LEU A 83 -18.04 3.92 -19.15
N MET A 84 -17.00 3.56 -19.90
CA MET A 84 -17.09 2.73 -21.11
C MET A 84 -17.74 1.36 -20.85
N ARG A 85 -17.65 0.87 -19.61
CA ARG A 85 -18.33 -0.35 -19.16
C ARG A 85 -19.76 -0.12 -18.69
N GLY A 86 -20.29 1.10 -18.78
CA GLY A 86 -21.60 1.51 -18.29
C GLY A 86 -21.71 1.54 -16.76
N ARG A 87 -20.58 1.65 -16.03
CA ARG A 87 -20.52 1.48 -14.57
C ARG A 87 -20.23 2.78 -13.84
N ILE A 88 -21.20 3.70 -13.81
CA ILE A 88 -21.06 5.01 -13.16
C ILE A 88 -20.69 4.88 -11.67
N ALA A 89 -21.36 4.00 -10.93
CA ALA A 89 -21.03 3.76 -9.51
C ALA A 89 -19.58 3.30 -9.32
N LEU A 90 -19.04 2.52 -10.26
CA LEU A 90 -17.65 2.07 -10.22
C LEU A 90 -16.67 3.20 -10.54
N ALA A 91 -17.00 4.08 -11.48
CA ALA A 91 -16.21 5.28 -11.79
C ALA A 91 -16.10 6.18 -10.55
N ILE A 92 -17.25 6.53 -9.95
CA ILE A 92 -17.31 7.37 -8.74
C ILE A 92 -16.51 6.73 -7.62
N THR A 93 -16.72 5.44 -7.37
CA THR A 93 -16.07 4.73 -6.26
C THR A 93 -14.55 4.62 -6.46
N ALA A 94 -14.09 4.38 -7.69
CA ALA A 94 -12.66 4.35 -8.00
C ALA A 94 -12.02 5.75 -7.84
N THR A 95 -12.69 6.81 -8.27
CA THR A 95 -12.24 8.19 -8.05
C THR A 95 -12.21 8.53 -6.55
N LEU A 96 -13.23 8.13 -5.78
CA LEU A 96 -13.28 8.33 -4.33
C LEU A 96 -12.15 7.59 -3.62
N LEU A 97 -11.81 6.36 -4.04
CA LEU A 97 -10.66 5.62 -3.50
C LEU A 97 -9.37 6.40 -3.69
N ILE A 98 -9.10 6.86 -4.93
CA ILE A 98 -7.87 7.58 -5.25
C ILE A 98 -7.82 8.91 -4.51
N ALA A 99 -8.85 9.74 -4.64
CA ALA A 99 -8.90 11.06 -4.01
C ALA A 99 -8.86 10.93 -2.48
N GLY A 100 -9.68 10.04 -1.92
CA GLY A 100 -9.77 9.80 -0.49
C GLY A 100 -8.44 9.35 0.11
N ALA A 101 -7.76 8.37 -0.50
CA ALA A 101 -6.47 7.90 -0.01
C ALA A 101 -5.42 9.02 -0.02
N ASN A 102 -5.32 9.77 -1.12
CA ASN A 102 -4.34 10.84 -1.25
C ASN A 102 -4.61 12.01 -0.29
N VAL A 103 -5.87 12.45 -0.18
CA VAL A 103 -6.26 13.50 0.79
C VAL A 103 -5.99 13.04 2.22
N THR A 104 -6.36 11.80 2.57
CA THR A 104 -6.08 11.22 3.90
C THR A 104 -4.59 11.21 4.19
N THR A 105 -3.76 10.78 3.23
CA THR A 105 -2.30 10.80 3.36
C THR A 105 -1.77 12.21 3.62
N GLN A 106 -2.25 13.23 2.90
CA GLN A 106 -1.81 14.61 3.13
C GLN A 106 -2.26 15.15 4.49
N LEU A 107 -3.51 14.87 4.89
CA LEU A 107 -4.03 15.28 6.21
C LEU A 107 -3.24 14.63 7.34
N LEU A 108 -2.95 13.34 7.25
CA LEU A 108 -2.13 12.63 8.23
C LEU A 108 -0.69 13.15 8.23
N LYS A 109 -0.09 13.38 7.06
CA LYS A 109 1.27 13.88 6.96
C LYS A 109 1.46 15.22 7.68
N HIS A 110 0.52 16.15 7.49
CA HIS A 110 0.60 17.49 8.08
C HIS A 110 0.01 17.56 9.49
N GLY A 111 -0.86 16.61 9.86
CA GLY A 111 -1.52 16.58 11.17
C GLY A 111 -0.77 15.77 12.22
N LEU A 112 0.07 14.82 11.83
CA LEU A 112 0.85 14.00 12.76
C LEU A 112 2.18 14.69 13.07
N ALA A 113 2.49 14.83 14.36
CA ALA A 113 3.81 15.24 14.82
C ALA A 113 4.73 14.01 14.95
N ARG A 114 5.99 14.16 14.54
CA ARG A 114 7.05 13.19 14.80
C ARG A 114 7.97 13.77 15.89
N PRO A 115 8.00 13.18 17.10
CA PRO A 115 8.91 13.63 18.14
C PRO A 115 10.36 13.35 17.72
N ASP A 116 11.25 14.28 18.03
CA ASP A 116 12.68 14.04 17.91
C ASP A 116 13.16 13.25 19.13
N LEU A 117 13.69 12.06 18.89
CA LEU A 117 14.25 11.17 19.92
C LEU A 117 15.79 11.14 19.88
N GLY A 118 16.42 12.04 19.10
CA GLY A 118 17.88 12.13 18.98
C GLY A 118 18.52 11.02 18.14
N ILE A 119 17.74 10.36 17.28
CA ILE A 119 18.17 9.17 16.50
C ILE A 119 18.53 9.51 15.05
N ASP A 120 17.86 10.50 14.46
CA ASP A 120 17.98 10.86 13.05
C ASP A 120 18.38 12.34 12.95
N LEU A 121 19.62 12.63 13.35
CA LEU A 121 20.14 13.99 13.46
C LEU A 121 20.17 14.74 12.12
N GLU A 122 20.35 14.03 11.01
CA GLU A 122 20.32 14.60 9.65
C GLU A 122 18.93 15.15 9.27
N ARG A 123 17.85 14.67 9.91
CA ARG A 123 16.46 14.99 9.56
C ARG A 123 15.64 15.59 10.69
N VAL A 124 16.31 16.19 11.69
CA VAL A 124 15.65 16.82 12.85
C VAL A 124 14.61 17.87 12.42
N TYR A 125 14.91 18.65 11.38
CA TYR A 125 14.01 19.69 10.86
C TYR A 125 13.04 19.21 9.77
N ALA A 126 13.11 17.94 9.34
CA ALA A 126 12.28 17.42 8.26
C ALA A 126 10.83 17.13 8.70
N GLY A 127 10.57 17.08 10.00
CA GLY A 127 9.25 16.81 10.55
C GLY A 127 8.71 15.42 10.21
N ASN A 128 7.38 15.29 10.22
CA ASN A 128 6.70 14.04 9.92
C ASN A 128 6.63 13.79 8.41
N SER A 129 7.07 12.61 7.98
CA SER A 129 7.03 12.14 6.59
C SER A 129 5.96 11.08 6.33
N LEU A 130 5.34 10.55 7.39
CA LEU A 130 4.36 9.48 7.35
C LEU A 130 2.95 10.04 7.07
N PRO A 131 2.17 9.48 6.13
CA PRO A 131 2.51 8.43 5.17
C PRO A 131 3.16 8.98 3.87
N SER A 132 3.79 8.10 3.08
CA SER A 132 4.39 8.46 1.79
C SER A 132 3.33 8.83 0.74
N GLY A 133 3.51 9.98 0.10
CA GLY A 133 2.60 10.51 -0.92
C GLY A 133 2.70 9.72 -2.24
N HIS A 134 3.91 9.58 -2.77
CA HIS A 134 4.20 8.81 -3.99
C HIS A 134 3.73 7.36 -3.87
N THR A 135 3.98 6.73 -2.72
CA THR A 135 3.52 5.37 -2.46
C THR A 135 1.99 5.27 -2.41
N THR A 136 1.31 6.28 -1.83
CA THR A 136 -0.17 6.35 -1.83
C THR A 136 -0.72 6.50 -3.24
N VAL A 137 -0.12 7.36 -4.08
CA VAL A 137 -0.48 7.53 -5.50
C VAL A 137 -0.37 6.20 -6.22
N ALA A 138 0.79 5.54 -6.15
CA ALA A 138 1.03 4.29 -6.86
C ALA A 138 0.07 3.18 -6.40
N GLY A 139 -0.09 3.00 -5.08
CA GLY A 139 -0.97 2.00 -4.50
C GLY A 139 -2.44 2.24 -4.83
N SER A 140 -2.94 3.47 -4.68
CA SER A 140 -4.35 3.80 -4.94
C SER A 140 -4.72 3.63 -6.41
N VAL A 141 -3.86 4.05 -7.34
CA VAL A 141 -4.06 3.86 -8.78
C VAL A 141 -4.05 2.37 -9.13
N ALA A 142 -3.08 1.60 -8.61
CA ALA A 142 -3.01 0.16 -8.85
C ALA A 142 -4.25 -0.58 -8.38
N VAL A 143 -4.73 -0.28 -7.16
CA VAL A 143 -5.94 -0.90 -6.61
C VAL A 143 -7.19 -0.48 -7.38
N ALA A 144 -7.34 0.81 -7.67
CA ALA A 144 -8.47 1.33 -8.44
C ALA A 144 -8.53 0.72 -9.85
N LEU A 145 -7.37 0.54 -10.50
CA LEU A 145 -7.28 -0.16 -11.78
C LEU A 145 -7.85 -1.58 -11.69
N VAL A 146 -7.46 -2.36 -10.68
CA VAL A 146 -7.96 -3.73 -10.47
C VAL A 146 -9.48 -3.79 -10.28
N LEU A 147 -10.06 -2.78 -9.62
CA LEU A 147 -11.53 -2.65 -9.48
C LEU A 147 -12.20 -2.44 -10.85
N VAL A 148 -11.65 -1.56 -11.70
CA VAL A 148 -12.23 -1.20 -13.00
C VAL A 148 -11.91 -2.17 -14.13
N LEU A 149 -10.91 -3.04 -13.98
CA LEU A 149 -10.58 -4.06 -14.98
C LEU A 149 -11.66 -5.16 -15.08
N PRO A 150 -11.88 -5.74 -16.28
CA PRO A 150 -12.73 -6.90 -16.43
C PRO A 150 -12.04 -8.16 -15.87
N ALA A 151 -12.82 -9.14 -15.42
CA ALA A 151 -12.32 -10.34 -14.74
C ALA A 151 -11.18 -11.05 -15.49
N LYS A 152 -11.24 -11.10 -16.84
CA LYS A 152 -10.24 -11.77 -17.68
C LYS A 152 -8.81 -11.25 -17.50
N VAL A 153 -8.64 -9.93 -17.34
CA VAL A 153 -7.31 -9.29 -17.23
C VAL A 153 -7.02 -8.79 -15.82
N ARG A 154 -7.98 -8.93 -14.89
CA ARG A 154 -7.87 -8.45 -13.51
C ARG A 154 -6.70 -9.09 -12.77
N VAL A 155 -6.44 -10.37 -13.00
CA VAL A 155 -5.31 -11.08 -12.39
C VAL A 155 -3.98 -10.47 -12.84
N VAL A 156 -3.80 -10.27 -14.14
CA VAL A 156 -2.60 -9.63 -14.70
C VAL A 156 -2.45 -8.22 -14.13
N GLY A 157 -3.53 -7.44 -14.13
CA GLY A 157 -3.54 -6.09 -13.56
C GLY A 157 -3.20 -6.06 -12.07
N ALA A 158 -3.57 -7.08 -11.30
CA ALA A 158 -3.24 -7.17 -9.89
C ALA A 158 -1.76 -7.49 -9.64
N PHE A 159 -1.16 -8.42 -10.40
CA PHE A 159 0.28 -8.69 -10.30
C PHE A 159 1.12 -7.49 -10.75
N VAL A 160 0.79 -6.91 -11.91
CA VAL A 160 1.50 -5.73 -12.43
C VAL A 160 1.30 -4.53 -11.49
N GLY A 161 0.07 -4.30 -11.03
CA GLY A 161 -0.25 -3.20 -10.12
C GLY A 161 0.42 -3.36 -8.75
N ALA A 162 0.41 -4.55 -8.16
CA ALA A 162 1.12 -4.81 -6.91
C ALA A 162 2.63 -4.65 -7.06
N GLY A 163 3.20 -5.17 -8.15
CA GLY A 163 4.62 -5.01 -8.46
C GLY A 163 5.01 -3.55 -8.65
N TYR A 164 4.27 -2.81 -9.46
CA TYR A 164 4.48 -1.37 -9.67
C TYR A 164 4.40 -0.58 -8.36
N ALA A 165 3.36 -0.79 -7.56
CA ALA A 165 3.19 -0.10 -6.29
C ALA A 165 4.31 -0.47 -5.30
N ALA A 166 4.68 -1.75 -5.20
CA ALA A 166 5.80 -2.19 -4.35
C ALA A 166 7.12 -1.54 -4.78
N VAL A 167 7.43 -1.53 -6.07
CA VAL A 167 8.63 -0.86 -6.63
C VAL A 167 8.60 0.63 -6.32
N ALA A 168 7.46 1.29 -6.48
CA ALA A 168 7.31 2.70 -6.11
C ALA A 168 7.58 2.95 -4.63
N GLY A 169 7.05 2.10 -3.73
CA GLY A 169 7.33 2.16 -2.30
C GLY A 169 8.81 2.01 -1.98
N VAL A 170 9.46 0.98 -2.55
CA VAL A 170 10.89 0.75 -2.38
C VAL A 170 11.72 1.89 -2.97
N ALA A 171 11.35 2.43 -4.13
CA ALA A 171 12.03 3.56 -4.75
C ALA A 171 12.04 4.79 -3.84
N THR A 172 10.96 5.09 -3.11
CA THR A 172 10.96 6.21 -2.14
C THR A 172 11.94 6.01 -0.99
N LEU A 173 12.19 4.76 -0.58
CA LEU A 173 13.21 4.40 0.40
C LEU A 173 14.62 4.51 -0.21
N SER A 174 14.81 3.94 -1.41
CA SER A 174 16.08 3.97 -2.13
C SER A 174 16.56 5.38 -2.42
N ALA A 175 15.65 6.28 -2.84
CA ALA A 175 15.93 7.70 -3.04
C ALA A 175 16.29 8.45 -1.75
N GLY A 176 16.07 7.84 -0.59
CA GLY A 176 16.22 8.47 0.71
C GLY A 176 15.13 9.50 1.00
N TRP A 177 14.02 9.51 0.28
CA TRP A 177 12.96 10.50 0.51
C TRP A 177 12.11 10.13 1.72
N HIS A 178 11.80 8.84 1.87
CA HIS A 178 10.86 8.32 2.85
C HIS A 178 11.43 7.17 3.66
N ARG A 179 11.00 7.10 4.93
CA ARG A 179 11.26 5.96 5.81
C ARG A 179 10.44 4.77 5.33
N PRO A 180 10.87 3.51 5.57
CA PRO A 180 10.11 2.36 5.11
C PRO A 180 8.72 2.27 5.75
N SER A 181 8.58 2.71 7.01
CA SER A 181 7.29 2.83 7.68
C SER A 181 6.31 3.76 6.95
N ASP A 182 6.79 4.82 6.29
CA ASP A 182 5.96 5.77 5.51
C ASP A 182 5.27 5.06 4.34
N ALA A 183 5.99 4.15 3.66
CA ALA A 183 5.49 3.38 2.53
C ALA A 183 4.51 2.28 2.97
N VAL A 184 4.82 1.58 4.06
CA VAL A 184 3.91 0.59 4.68
C VAL A 184 2.61 1.27 5.10
N ALA A 185 2.69 2.39 5.82
CA ALA A 185 1.54 3.18 6.25
C ALA A 185 0.68 3.67 5.07
N ALA A 186 1.31 4.08 3.98
CA ALA A 186 0.61 4.48 2.76
C ALA A 186 -0.24 3.34 2.16
N PHE A 187 0.30 2.12 2.07
CA PHE A 187 -0.48 0.98 1.58
C PHE A 187 -1.63 0.58 2.49
N LEU A 188 -1.46 0.72 3.82
CA LEU A 188 -2.55 0.50 4.77
C LEU A 188 -3.69 1.51 4.57
N VAL A 189 -3.37 2.79 4.36
CA VAL A 189 -4.36 3.84 4.00
C VAL A 189 -5.07 3.49 2.70
N VAL A 190 -4.34 3.08 1.66
CA VAL A 190 -4.94 2.60 0.40
C VAL A 190 -5.87 1.42 0.64
N GLY A 191 -5.46 0.47 1.48
CA GLY A 191 -6.26 -0.69 1.85
C GLY A 191 -7.56 -0.35 2.59
N ILE A 192 -7.53 0.65 3.48
CA ILE A 192 -8.73 1.20 4.13
C ILE A 192 -9.70 1.73 3.07
N TRP A 193 -9.21 2.58 2.17
CA TRP A 193 -10.02 3.17 1.11
C TRP A 193 -10.54 2.13 0.11
N ALA A 194 -9.78 1.06 -0.15
CA ALA A 194 -10.22 -0.05 -0.97
C ALA A 194 -11.40 -0.81 -0.34
N ALA A 195 -11.36 -1.04 0.97
CA ALA A 195 -12.45 -1.69 1.69
C ALA A 195 -13.69 -0.78 1.80
N LEU A 196 -13.51 0.52 2.05
CA LEU A 196 -14.59 1.53 2.04
C LEU A 196 -15.23 1.64 0.65
N ALA A 197 -14.43 1.69 -0.41
CA ALA A 197 -14.89 1.63 -1.79
C ALA A 197 -15.70 0.35 -2.05
N GLY A 198 -15.25 -0.78 -1.51
CA GLY A 198 -16.01 -2.03 -1.56
C GLY A 198 -17.39 -1.93 -0.88
N LEU A 199 -17.49 -1.26 0.27
CA LEU A 199 -18.77 -1.06 0.97
C LEU A 199 -19.72 -0.22 0.12
N VAL A 200 -19.23 0.87 -0.47
CA VAL A 200 -20.02 1.72 -1.38
C VAL A 200 -20.52 0.93 -2.59
N LEU A 201 -19.66 0.13 -3.22
CA LEU A 201 -20.06 -0.73 -4.33
C LEU A 201 -21.09 -1.79 -3.93
N LEU A 202 -20.94 -2.38 -2.75
CA LEU A 202 -21.85 -3.42 -2.25
C LEU A 202 -23.25 -2.87 -1.98
N VAL A 203 -23.35 -1.64 -1.45
CA VAL A 203 -24.61 -0.95 -1.17
C VAL A 203 -25.28 -0.44 -2.45
N THR A 204 -24.49 0.04 -3.42
CA THR A 204 -25.01 0.53 -4.72
C THR A 204 -25.32 -0.57 -5.74
N GLN A 205 -24.97 -1.82 -5.43
CA GLN A 205 -25.20 -2.96 -6.32
C GLN A 205 -26.69 -3.35 -6.40
N ARG A 206 -27.18 -3.57 -7.62
CA ARG A 206 -28.56 -4.03 -7.88
C ARG A 206 -28.80 -5.44 -7.34
N GLU A 207 -30.01 -5.70 -6.86
CA GLU A 207 -30.40 -6.99 -6.28
C GLU A 207 -30.32 -8.18 -7.26
N ARG A 208 -30.43 -7.92 -8.57
CA ARG A 208 -30.37 -8.93 -9.63
C ARG A 208 -28.95 -9.32 -10.06
N ALA A 209 -27.92 -8.72 -9.46
CA ALA A 209 -26.54 -9.00 -9.80
C ALA A 209 -26.17 -10.48 -9.56
N LYS A 210 -25.53 -11.13 -10.55
CA LYS A 210 -25.08 -12.52 -10.44
C LYS A 210 -23.59 -12.58 -10.12
N ILE A 211 -23.25 -13.18 -8.98
CA ILE A 211 -21.87 -13.46 -8.55
C ILE A 211 -21.45 -14.83 -9.12
N SER A 212 -20.29 -14.89 -9.77
CA SER A 212 -19.69 -16.14 -10.24
C SER A 212 -18.49 -16.50 -9.37
N SER A 213 -18.44 -17.71 -8.83
CA SER A 213 -17.28 -18.22 -8.08
C SER A 213 -16.04 -18.38 -8.96
N ALA A 214 -16.22 -18.57 -10.27
CA ALA A 214 -15.12 -18.62 -11.24
C ALA A 214 -14.34 -17.30 -11.33
N ASP A 215 -14.94 -16.18 -10.93
CA ASP A 215 -14.30 -14.86 -10.91
C ASP A 215 -13.55 -14.56 -9.60
N ALA A 216 -13.59 -15.46 -8.63
CA ALA A 216 -12.95 -15.24 -7.34
C ALA A 216 -11.42 -15.23 -7.41
N HIS A 217 -10.84 -15.69 -8.53
CA HIS A 217 -9.39 -15.73 -8.79
C HIS A 217 -8.56 -16.16 -7.56
N ARG A 218 -9.06 -17.17 -6.82
CA ARG A 218 -8.57 -17.54 -5.48
C ARG A 218 -7.09 -17.90 -5.47
N VAL A 219 -6.62 -18.56 -6.53
CA VAL A 219 -5.20 -18.92 -6.68
C VAL A 219 -4.33 -17.67 -6.78
N ALA A 220 -4.72 -16.68 -7.59
CA ALA A 220 -3.95 -15.43 -7.71
C ALA A 220 -3.93 -14.64 -6.39
N ALA A 221 -5.08 -14.55 -5.71
CA ALA A 221 -5.16 -13.94 -4.38
C ALA A 221 -4.28 -14.69 -3.37
N ALA A 222 -4.30 -16.02 -3.37
CA ALA A 222 -3.47 -16.84 -2.49
C ALA A 222 -1.97 -16.67 -2.79
N VAL A 223 -1.57 -16.63 -4.07
CA VAL A 223 -0.17 -16.41 -4.45
C VAL A 223 0.33 -15.05 -3.97
N LEU A 224 -0.43 -13.97 -4.22
CA LEU A 224 -0.06 -12.63 -3.74
C LEU A 224 -0.06 -12.55 -2.20
N GLY A 225 -1.02 -13.19 -1.55
CA GLY A 225 -1.13 -13.20 -0.09
C GLY A 225 0.00 -13.99 0.57
N VAL A 226 0.30 -15.19 0.09
CA VAL A 226 1.40 -16.03 0.60
C VAL A 226 2.74 -15.37 0.32
N ALA A 227 2.98 -14.90 -0.90
CA ALA A 227 4.22 -14.17 -1.21
C ALA A 227 4.36 -12.92 -0.32
N GLY A 228 3.26 -12.19 -0.09
CA GLY A 228 3.22 -11.03 0.78
C GLY A 228 3.56 -11.36 2.23
N VAL A 229 2.94 -12.41 2.79
CA VAL A 229 3.21 -12.89 4.16
C VAL A 229 4.64 -13.41 4.30
N LEU A 230 5.16 -14.13 3.31
CA LEU A 230 6.56 -14.58 3.32
C LEU A 230 7.53 -13.40 3.31
N ALA A 231 7.27 -12.37 2.50
CA ALA A 231 8.08 -11.16 2.47
C ALA A 231 8.01 -10.37 3.79
N LEU A 232 6.84 -10.31 4.43
CA LEU A 232 6.70 -9.77 5.80
C LEU A 232 7.46 -10.63 6.83
N GLY A 233 7.51 -11.95 6.65
CA GLY A 233 8.31 -12.85 7.47
C GLY A 233 9.81 -12.57 7.34
N VAL A 234 10.30 -12.35 6.11
CA VAL A 234 11.69 -11.92 5.87
C VAL A 234 11.98 -10.59 6.54
N CYS A 235 11.06 -9.62 6.43
CA CYS A 235 11.16 -8.34 7.14
C CYS A 235 11.27 -8.57 8.66
N ALA A 236 10.37 -9.38 9.24
CA ALA A 236 10.38 -9.67 10.67
C ALA A 236 11.68 -10.35 11.14
N LEU A 237 12.23 -11.29 10.35
CA LEU A 237 13.51 -11.92 10.65
C LEU A 237 14.68 -10.93 10.62
N ALA A 238 14.70 -10.05 9.61
CA ALA A 238 15.71 -8.99 9.52
C ALA A 238 15.61 -8.02 10.70
N LEU A 239 14.39 -7.60 11.08
CA LEU A 239 14.14 -6.77 12.24
C LEU A 239 14.60 -7.46 13.53
N ASN A 240 14.21 -8.72 13.75
CA ASN A 240 14.59 -9.48 14.94
C ASN A 240 16.12 -9.56 15.09
N TRP A 241 16.84 -9.78 14.00
CA TRP A 241 18.30 -9.80 14.02
C TRP A 241 18.91 -8.40 14.27
N LEU A 242 18.29 -7.33 13.76
CA LEU A 242 18.74 -5.95 14.00
C LEU A 242 18.49 -5.46 15.42
N VAL A 243 17.49 -5.99 16.13
CA VAL A 243 17.18 -5.57 17.51
C VAL A 243 18.37 -5.76 18.46
N ASP A 244 19.24 -6.73 18.19
CA ASP A 244 20.45 -6.97 18.97
C ASP A 244 21.51 -5.86 18.81
N LEU A 245 21.39 -5.04 17.76
CA LEU A 245 22.30 -3.94 17.43
C LEU A 245 21.77 -2.55 17.81
N ARG A 246 20.60 -2.47 18.46
CA ARG A 246 19.85 -1.22 18.73
C ARG A 246 20.60 -0.14 19.54
N GLY A 247 21.72 -0.49 20.17
CA GLY A 247 22.55 0.45 20.96
C GLY A 247 23.67 1.12 20.14
N THR A 248 23.83 0.74 18.88
CA THR A 248 24.84 1.30 17.97
C THR A 248 24.19 2.36 17.08
N ASP A 249 24.88 3.48 16.88
CA ASP A 249 24.40 4.50 15.95
C ASP A 249 24.25 3.91 14.54
N PRO A 250 23.13 4.16 13.81
CA PRO A 250 22.96 3.68 12.44
C PRO A 250 24.13 3.99 11.49
N GLN A 251 24.85 5.09 11.69
CA GLN A 251 26.02 5.45 10.86
C GLN A 251 27.26 4.60 11.15
N GLU A 252 27.36 4.02 12.33
CA GLU A 252 28.47 3.16 12.75
C GLU A 252 28.24 1.69 12.39
N LEU A 253 27.03 1.34 11.92
CA LEU A 253 26.69 -0.04 11.56
C LEU A 253 27.50 -0.53 10.35
N GLY A 254 27.99 -1.77 10.47
CA GLY A 254 28.65 -2.45 9.36
C GLY A 254 27.71 -2.70 8.17
N ARG A 255 28.29 -2.79 6.97
CA ARG A 255 27.57 -2.97 5.70
C ARG A 255 26.51 -4.10 5.71
N ARG A 256 26.79 -5.21 6.40
CA ARG A 256 25.83 -6.34 6.51
C ARG A 256 24.56 -5.95 7.24
N ALA A 257 24.67 -5.16 8.31
CA ALA A 257 23.52 -4.74 9.09
C ALA A 257 22.66 -3.73 8.34
N LEU A 258 23.31 -2.75 7.72
CA LEU A 258 22.67 -1.79 6.82
C LEU A 258 21.95 -2.47 5.65
N PHE A 259 22.60 -3.46 5.02
CA PHE A 259 21.97 -4.24 3.94
C PHE A 259 20.78 -5.06 4.44
N ALA A 260 20.88 -5.70 5.61
CA ALA A 260 19.76 -6.44 6.19
C ALA A 260 18.57 -5.51 6.51
N GLY A 261 18.83 -4.32 7.04
CA GLY A 261 17.80 -3.30 7.29
C GLY A 261 17.13 -2.81 6.02
N TYR A 262 17.90 -2.49 4.99
CA TYR A 262 17.39 -2.06 3.70
C TYR A 262 16.58 -3.17 3.01
N ALA A 263 17.16 -4.37 2.84
CA ALA A 263 16.53 -5.49 2.14
C ALA A 263 15.30 -6.01 2.91
N GLY A 264 15.39 -6.10 4.23
CA GLY A 264 14.27 -6.47 5.10
C GLY A 264 13.13 -5.45 5.01
N SER A 265 13.45 -4.16 4.98
CA SER A 265 12.44 -3.10 4.81
C SER A 265 11.80 -3.11 3.43
N ALA A 266 12.59 -3.31 2.37
CA ALA A 266 12.06 -3.47 1.01
C ALA A 266 11.11 -4.69 0.90
N ALA A 267 11.45 -5.80 1.56
CA ALA A 267 10.57 -6.96 1.68
C ALA A 267 9.29 -6.62 2.46
N GLY A 268 9.37 -5.84 3.53
CA GLY A 268 8.21 -5.38 4.30
C GLY A 268 7.25 -4.50 3.49
N ILE A 269 7.79 -3.57 2.69
CA ILE A 269 7.03 -2.70 1.78
C ILE A 269 6.32 -3.54 0.73
N ALA A 270 7.05 -4.41 0.01
CA ALA A 270 6.49 -5.28 -1.01
C ALA A 270 5.47 -6.26 -0.43
N GLY A 271 5.77 -6.81 0.75
CA GLY A 271 4.91 -7.75 1.47
C GLY A 271 3.57 -7.14 1.85
N THR A 272 3.60 -5.91 2.38
CA THR A 272 2.40 -5.14 2.70
C THR A 272 1.53 -4.95 1.46
N MET A 273 2.10 -4.46 0.35
CA MET A 273 1.35 -4.27 -0.89
C MET A 273 0.76 -5.58 -1.44
N GLY A 274 1.52 -6.67 -1.37
CA GLY A 274 1.07 -8.01 -1.77
C GLY A 274 -0.16 -8.46 -0.97
N VAL A 275 -0.14 -8.30 0.35
CA VAL A 275 -1.28 -8.61 1.22
C VAL A 275 -2.47 -7.70 0.90
N VAL A 276 -2.28 -6.40 0.76
CA VAL A 276 -3.37 -5.46 0.41
C VAL A 276 -4.02 -5.85 -0.92
N MET A 277 -3.23 -6.13 -1.96
CA MET A 277 -3.75 -6.53 -3.26
C MET A 277 -4.46 -7.90 -3.20
N ALA A 278 -3.93 -8.85 -2.44
CA ALA A 278 -4.56 -10.15 -2.22
C ALA A 278 -5.94 -10.02 -1.58
N LEU A 279 -6.07 -9.15 -0.56
CA LEU A 279 -7.34 -8.86 0.10
C LEU A 279 -8.33 -8.21 -0.88
N VAL A 280 -7.89 -7.26 -1.71
CA VAL A 280 -8.73 -6.66 -2.76
C VAL A 280 -9.23 -7.72 -3.75
N LEU A 281 -8.32 -8.55 -4.27
CA LEU A 281 -8.65 -9.62 -5.22
C LEU A 281 -9.62 -10.65 -4.62
N ALA A 282 -9.47 -10.98 -3.34
CA ALA A 282 -10.34 -11.94 -2.66
C ALA A 282 -11.81 -11.50 -2.65
N VAL A 283 -12.07 -10.19 -2.60
CA VAL A 283 -13.43 -9.65 -2.44
C VAL A 283 -14.00 -9.06 -3.74
N VAL A 284 -13.16 -8.59 -4.68
CA VAL A 284 -13.59 -7.84 -5.88
C VAL A 284 -14.65 -8.53 -6.75
N HIS A 285 -14.65 -9.87 -6.82
CA HIS A 285 -15.65 -10.63 -7.58
C HIS A 285 -17.08 -10.48 -7.04
N ARG A 286 -17.21 -10.20 -5.74
CA ARG A 286 -18.50 -9.95 -5.08
C ARG A 286 -18.97 -8.51 -5.27
N LEU A 287 -18.04 -7.57 -5.38
CA LEU A 287 -18.28 -6.13 -5.49
C LEU A 287 -18.53 -5.70 -6.94
N VAL A 288 -17.88 -6.36 -7.89
CA VAL A 288 -17.92 -6.03 -9.31
C VAL A 288 -18.42 -7.27 -10.11
N PRO A 289 -19.71 -7.61 -10.00
CA PRO A 289 -20.30 -8.78 -10.65
C PRO A 289 -20.24 -8.66 -12.18
N ARG A 290 -20.17 -9.81 -12.88
CA ARG A 290 -20.19 -9.88 -14.35
C ARG A 290 -21.51 -9.39 -14.94
N HIS A 291 -22.64 -9.83 -14.37
CA HIS A 291 -23.98 -9.40 -14.75
C HIS A 291 -24.57 -8.47 -13.70
N GLN A 292 -24.92 -7.25 -14.10
CA GLN A 292 -25.40 -6.21 -13.18
C GLN A 292 -26.88 -6.32 -12.84
N GLY A 293 -27.66 -7.11 -13.59
CA GLY A 293 -29.11 -7.12 -13.46
C GLY A 293 -29.70 -6.06 -14.37
#